data_AF-A0A1G0ZSR3-F1
#
_entry.id   AF-A0A1G0ZSR3-F1
#
_cell.length_a   1.000
_cell.length_b   1.000
_cell.length_c   1.000
_cell.angle_alpha   90.00
_cell.angle_beta   90.00
_cell.angle_gamma   90.00
#
_symmetry.space_group_name_H-M   'P 1'
#
loop_
_entity.id
_entity.type
_entity.pdbx_description
1 polymer ?
#
loop_
_entity_poly.entity_id
_entity_poly.type
_entity_poly.pdbx_seq_one_letter_code
_entity_poly.pdbx_strand_id
1 'polypeptide(L)'
;MKKTITGIFSLIAFISVSAQDNDKLAELEKRVLELEKRIAVIESSSIRQSVETIAGQKAKEQQLKARQRMQKDLSVYSQEQLREIESLYQIANRNWRSQEAKDSLKQLVAKYGYANRTGCALLYLGQMSQGNEREEYLKMAMDVFSDCYYGDGVQVGAYARYYLAFYYRENGQDDKAKELFKEIKEKYPDAVDHKGRQLSESIN
;
A
#
# COMPACT_ATOMS: atom_id res chain seq x y z
N MET A 1 40.15 -35.19 -92.01
CA MET A 1 39.06 -35.53 -91.05
C MET A 1 39.42 -34.83 -89.75
N LYS A 2 38.94 -33.62 -89.44
CA LYS A 2 37.63 -33.22 -88.88
C LYS A 2 37.21 -34.01 -87.62
N LYS A 3 37.00 -33.23 -86.54
CA LYS A 3 36.18 -33.45 -85.32
C LYS A 3 36.93 -34.07 -84.11
N THR A 4 36.80 -33.64 -82.85
CA THR A 4 35.87 -32.68 -82.21
C THR A 4 36.38 -32.27 -80.81
N ILE A 5 35.90 -31.10 -80.39
CA ILE A 5 36.02 -30.39 -79.12
C ILE A 5 35.38 -31.15 -77.94
N THR A 6 35.94 -31.02 -76.72
CA THR A 6 35.11 -30.84 -75.52
C THR A 6 35.89 -30.09 -74.43
N GLY A 7 35.67 -28.77 -74.37
CA GLY A 7 36.09 -27.94 -73.25
C GLY A 7 35.02 -27.98 -72.15
N ILE A 8 35.45 -28.23 -70.92
CA ILE A 8 34.61 -28.17 -69.73
C ILE A 8 34.62 -26.72 -69.23
N PHE A 9 33.52 -25.99 -69.47
CA PHE A 9 33.25 -24.73 -68.79
C PHE A 9 32.59 -25.05 -67.45
N SER A 10 33.34 -24.93 -66.36
CA SER A 10 32.79 -24.96 -65.01
C SER A 10 32.14 -23.60 -64.73
N LEU A 11 30.81 -23.55 -64.80
CA LEU A 11 30.02 -22.37 -64.46
C LEU A 11 30.01 -22.23 -62.92
N ILE A 12 30.87 -21.36 -62.38
CA ILE A 12 30.76 -20.92 -60.99
C ILE A 12 29.53 -20.01 -60.91
N ALA A 13 28.41 -20.55 -60.44
CA ALA A 13 27.28 -19.75 -60.01
C ALA A 13 27.69 -19.02 -58.72
N PHE A 14 28.19 -17.79 -58.86
CA PHE A 14 28.21 -16.84 -57.76
C PHE A 14 26.75 -16.60 -57.35
N ILE A 15 26.35 -17.18 -56.22
CA ILE A 15 25.15 -16.75 -55.50
C ILE A 15 25.49 -15.36 -54.97
N SER A 16 25.11 -14.34 -55.73
CA SER A 16 25.05 -12.97 -55.24
C SER A 16 24.00 -12.93 -54.13
N VAL A 17 24.43 -13.08 -52.87
CA VAL A 17 23.63 -12.62 -51.73
C VAL A 17 23.49 -11.12 -51.94
N SER A 18 22.31 -10.72 -52.39
CA SER A 18 22.03 -9.35 -52.78
C SER A 18 22.07 -8.46 -51.54
N ALA A 19 22.58 -7.24 -51.67
CA ALA A 19 22.53 -6.22 -50.60
C ALA A 19 21.10 -6.04 -50.04
N GLN A 20 20.09 -6.35 -50.85
CA GLN A 20 18.67 -6.33 -50.52
C GLN A 20 18.27 -7.34 -49.42
N ASP A 21 19.01 -8.44 -49.21
CA ASP A 21 18.75 -9.38 -48.11
C ASP A 21 19.37 -8.90 -46.78
N ASN A 22 20.52 -8.22 -46.85
CA ASN A 22 21.14 -7.59 -45.68
C ASN A 22 20.33 -6.39 -45.18
N ASP A 23 19.77 -5.59 -46.09
CA ASP A 23 18.91 -4.45 -45.73
C ASP A 23 17.61 -4.91 -45.04
N LYS A 24 17.02 -6.02 -45.51
CA LYS A 24 15.84 -6.64 -44.85
C LYS A 24 16.16 -7.22 -43.48
N LEU A 25 17.35 -7.82 -43.31
CA LEU A 25 17.79 -8.34 -42.02
C LEU A 25 17.95 -7.22 -41.00
N ALA A 26 18.61 -6.12 -41.38
CA ALA A 26 18.77 -4.94 -40.53
C ALA A 26 17.42 -4.29 -40.19
N GLU A 27 16.47 -4.24 -41.14
CA GLU A 27 15.12 -3.77 -40.88
C GLU A 27 14.35 -4.67 -39.90
N LEU A 28 14.49 -5.99 -40.03
CA LEU A 28 13.90 -6.97 -39.11
C LEU A 28 14.47 -6.84 -37.69
N GLU A 29 15.79 -6.72 -37.54
CA GLU A 29 16.44 -6.50 -36.24
C GLU A 29 15.93 -5.22 -35.56
N LYS A 30 15.79 -4.14 -36.33
CA LYS A 30 15.23 -2.88 -35.82
C LYS A 30 13.78 -3.04 -35.36
N ARG A 31 12.96 -3.78 -36.12
CA ARG A 31 11.57 -4.07 -35.76
C ARG A 31 11.49 -4.97 -34.51
N VAL A 32 12.38 -5.94 -34.36
CA VAL A 32 12.47 -6.78 -33.16
C VAL A 32 12.77 -5.93 -31.93
N LEU A 33 13.80 -5.07 -31.99
CA LEU A 33 14.14 -4.16 -30.90
C LEU A 33 12.99 -3.20 -30.53
N GLU A 34 12.26 -2.71 -31.53
CA GLU A 34 11.08 -1.87 -31.30
C GLU A 34 9.93 -2.65 -30.64
N LEU A 35 9.69 -3.89 -31.09
CA LEU A 35 8.68 -4.77 -30.51
C LEU A 35 9.02 -5.16 -29.08
N GLU A 36 10.27 -5.49 -28.78
CA GLU A 36 10.75 -5.76 -27.43
C GLU A 36 10.52 -4.57 -26.49
N LYS A 37 10.84 -3.35 -26.95
CA LYS A 37 10.54 -2.12 -26.20
C LYS A 37 9.04 -1.95 -25.96
N ARG A 38 8.20 -2.20 -26.97
CA ARG A 38 6.74 -2.09 -26.84
C ARG A 38 6.18 -3.16 -25.88
N ILE A 39 6.69 -4.39 -25.94
CA ILE A 39 6.32 -5.47 -25.03
C ILE A 39 6.69 -5.09 -23.59
N ALA A 40 7.91 -4.60 -23.33
CA ALA A 40 8.32 -4.16 -22.00
C ALA A 40 7.41 -3.06 -21.42
N VAL A 41 6.96 -2.11 -22.25
CA VAL A 41 6.01 -1.06 -21.83
C VAL A 41 4.62 -1.65 -21.54
N ILE A 42 4.14 -2.59 -22.35
CA ILE A 42 2.83 -3.24 -22.15
C ILE A 42 2.86 -4.10 -20.89
N GLU A 43 3.90 -4.90 -20.68
CA GLU A 43 4.07 -5.77 -19.51
C GLU A 43 4.12 -4.94 -18.23
N SER A 44 4.92 -3.87 -18.19
CA SER A 44 4.98 -2.98 -17.03
C SER A 44 3.63 -2.30 -16.74
N SER A 45 2.90 -1.88 -17.77
CA SER A 45 1.57 -1.28 -17.62
C SER A 45 0.53 -2.29 -17.14
N SER A 46 0.57 -3.53 -17.65
CA SER A 46 -0.33 -4.62 -17.26
C SER A 46 -0.08 -5.06 -15.81
N ILE A 47 1.18 -5.21 -15.42
CA ILE A 47 1.57 -5.50 -14.03
C ILE A 47 1.06 -4.40 -13.11
N ARG A 48 1.28 -3.12 -13.46
CA ARG A 48 0.78 -1.99 -12.67
C ARG A 48 -0.73 -2.04 -12.48
N GLN A 49 -1.48 -2.28 -13.55
CA GLN A 49 -2.94 -2.38 -13.49
C GLN A 49 -3.40 -3.55 -12.61
N SER A 50 -2.70 -4.69 -12.67
CA SER A 50 -3.01 -5.85 -11.82
C SER A 50 -2.76 -5.55 -10.33
N VAL A 51 -1.64 -4.89 -10.01
CA VAL A 51 -1.28 -4.49 -8.64
C VAL A 51 -2.29 -3.48 -8.09
N GLU A 52 -2.65 -2.47 -8.88
CA GLU A 52 -3.67 -1.48 -8.49
C GLU A 52 -5.05 -2.13 -8.26
N THR A 53 -5.40 -3.13 -9.06
CA THR A 53 -6.65 -3.90 -8.89
C THR A 53 -6.65 -4.69 -7.59
N ILE A 54 -5.56 -5.39 -7.28
CA ILE A 54 -5.40 -6.17 -6.05
C ILE A 54 -5.42 -5.26 -4.81
N ALA A 55 -4.67 -4.15 -4.84
CA ALA A 55 -4.68 -3.16 -3.75
C ALA A 55 -6.08 -2.59 -3.52
N GLY A 56 -6.81 -2.28 -4.60
CA GLY A 56 -8.20 -1.83 -4.54
C GLY A 56 -9.16 -2.86 -3.94
N GLN A 57 -8.93 -4.16 -4.19
CA GLN A 57 -9.71 -5.24 -3.57
C GLN A 57 -9.45 -5.34 -2.07
N LYS A 58 -8.18 -5.37 -1.64
CA LYS A 58 -7.81 -5.42 -0.22
C LYS A 58 -8.37 -4.22 0.56
N ALA A 59 -8.29 -3.02 0.00
CA ALA A 59 -8.86 -1.83 0.62
C ALA A 59 -10.39 -1.95 0.84
N LYS A 60 -11.12 -2.51 -0.14
CA LYS A 60 -12.57 -2.75 -0.02
C LYS A 60 -12.89 -3.79 1.06
N GLU A 61 -12.09 -4.85 1.17
CA GLU A 61 -12.25 -5.85 2.23
C GLU A 61 -12.04 -5.24 3.61
N GLN A 62 -11.02 -4.39 3.77
CA GLN A 62 -10.77 -3.69 5.03
C GLN A 62 -11.89 -2.69 5.36
N GLN A 63 -12.46 -1.99 4.37
CA GLN A 63 -13.65 -1.16 4.57
C GLN A 63 -14.85 -1.97 5.04
N LEU A 64 -15.03 -3.20 4.56
CA LEU A 64 -16.09 -4.07 5.03
C LEU A 64 -15.87 -4.45 6.51
N LYS A 65 -14.65 -4.82 6.88
CA LYS A 65 -14.27 -5.09 8.28
C LYS A 65 -14.51 -3.86 9.17
N ALA A 66 -14.18 -2.67 8.67
CA ALA A 66 -14.44 -1.41 9.37
C ALA A 66 -15.93 -1.20 9.64
N ARG A 67 -16.79 -1.37 8.62
CA ARG A 67 -18.25 -1.27 8.78
C ARG A 67 -18.78 -2.28 9.79
N GLN A 68 -18.32 -3.53 9.71
CA GLN A 68 -18.71 -4.58 10.66
C GLN A 68 -18.31 -4.25 12.09
N ARG A 69 -17.08 -3.74 12.31
CA ARG A 69 -16.64 -3.34 13.65
C ARG A 69 -17.42 -2.16 14.19
N MET A 70 -17.66 -1.13 13.37
CA MET A 70 -18.45 0.04 13.75
C MET A 70 -19.89 -0.33 14.10
N GLN A 71 -20.49 -1.32 13.41
CA GLN A 71 -21.83 -1.82 13.75
C GLN A 71 -21.90 -2.44 15.14
N LYS A 72 -20.81 -2.99 15.68
CA LYS A 72 -20.79 -3.53 17.06
C LYS A 72 -21.02 -2.44 18.11
N ASP A 73 -20.76 -1.17 17.80
CA ASP A 73 -21.01 -0.08 18.75
C ASP A 73 -22.53 0.08 19.04
N LEU A 74 -23.40 -0.35 18.12
CA LEU A 74 -24.86 -0.33 18.29
C LEU A 74 -25.35 -1.27 19.40
N SER A 75 -24.58 -2.29 19.79
CA SER A 75 -24.96 -3.18 20.90
C SER A 75 -24.54 -2.64 22.26
N VAL A 76 -23.75 -1.57 22.30
CA VAL A 76 -23.20 -0.99 23.55
C VAL A 76 -23.74 0.40 23.83
N TYR A 77 -23.94 1.21 22.78
CA TYR A 77 -24.29 2.63 22.93
C TYR A 77 -25.64 2.97 22.30
N SER A 78 -26.34 3.91 22.94
CA SER A 78 -27.58 4.48 22.40
C SER A 78 -27.30 5.37 21.19
N GLN A 79 -28.33 5.65 20.39
CA GLN A 79 -28.23 6.57 19.24
C GLN A 79 -27.78 7.98 19.64
N GLU A 80 -28.13 8.44 20.83
CA GLU A 80 -27.66 9.73 21.35
C GLU A 80 -26.16 9.69 21.67
N GLN A 81 -25.70 8.62 22.35
CA GLN A 81 -24.29 8.42 22.65
C GLN A 81 -23.45 8.28 21.37
N LEU A 82 -23.94 7.56 20.35
CA LEU A 82 -23.25 7.43 19.06
C LEU A 82 -23.12 8.77 18.33
N ARG A 83 -24.15 9.63 18.41
CA ARG A 83 -24.06 11.01 17.88
C ARG A 83 -23.06 11.84 18.64
N GLU A 84 -23.01 11.73 19.97
CA GLU A 84 -22.02 12.43 20.80
C GLU A 84 -20.60 11.96 20.49
N ILE A 85 -20.38 10.64 20.40
CA ILE A 85 -19.10 10.02 20.01
C ILE A 85 -18.60 10.61 18.70
N GLU A 86 -19.45 10.63 17.66
CA GLU A 86 -19.08 11.17 16.36
C GLU A 86 -18.85 12.67 16.42
N SER A 87 -19.66 13.43 17.17
CA SER A 87 -19.49 14.88 17.36
C SER A 87 -18.12 15.22 17.96
N LEU A 88 -17.74 14.54 19.05
CA LEU A 88 -16.44 14.71 19.70
C LEU A 88 -15.30 14.38 18.73
N TYR A 89 -15.45 13.30 17.97
CA TYR A 89 -14.45 12.90 16.98
C TYR A 89 -14.30 13.91 15.83
N GLN A 90 -15.41 14.47 15.33
CA GLN A 90 -15.42 15.42 14.22
C GLN A 90 -14.86 16.81 14.58
N ILE A 91 -14.80 17.17 15.86
CA ILE A 91 -14.04 18.35 16.30
C ILE A 91 -12.56 18.22 15.90
N ALA A 92 -11.97 17.05 16.11
CA ALA A 92 -10.58 16.81 15.74
C ALA A 92 -10.33 16.78 14.23
N ASN A 93 -11.26 16.23 13.43
CA ASN A 93 -11.11 16.24 11.98
C ASN A 93 -11.13 17.66 11.39
N ARG A 94 -11.88 18.58 12.00
CA ARG A 94 -11.94 19.98 11.56
C ARG A 94 -10.68 20.75 11.93
N ASN A 95 -10.20 20.57 13.16
CA ASN A 95 -9.11 21.37 13.75
C ASN A 95 -7.94 20.50 14.25
N TRP A 96 -7.43 19.58 13.43
CA TRP A 96 -6.45 18.53 13.82
C TRP A 96 -5.31 18.94 14.74
N ARG A 97 -4.77 20.16 14.62
CA ARG A 97 -3.61 20.60 15.40
C ARG A 97 -3.96 21.46 16.62
N SER A 98 -5.24 21.69 16.89
CA SER A 98 -5.66 22.56 17.99
C SER A 98 -5.69 21.83 19.34
N GLN A 99 -5.63 22.61 20.42
CA GLN A 99 -5.84 22.08 21.77
C GLN A 99 -7.28 21.58 21.95
N GLU A 100 -8.26 22.26 21.38
CA GLU A 100 -9.67 21.84 21.35
C GLU A 100 -9.84 20.44 20.75
N ALA A 101 -9.12 20.12 19.67
CA ALA A 101 -9.12 18.78 19.10
C ALA A 101 -8.58 17.73 20.08
N LYS A 102 -7.44 18.02 20.75
CA LYS A 102 -6.89 17.13 21.78
C LYS A 102 -7.88 16.91 22.93
N ASP A 103 -8.47 17.98 23.43
CA ASP A 103 -9.38 17.92 24.58
C ASP A 103 -10.65 17.13 24.25
N SER A 104 -11.23 17.35 23.07
CA SER A 104 -12.38 16.60 22.57
C SER A 104 -12.09 15.10 22.43
N LEU A 105 -10.92 14.74 21.90
CA LEU A 105 -10.50 13.33 21.81
C LEU A 105 -10.26 12.72 23.20
N LYS A 106 -9.64 13.44 24.13
CA LYS A 106 -9.46 12.99 25.51
C LYS A 106 -10.80 12.76 26.21
N GLN A 107 -11.79 13.62 25.97
CA GLN A 107 -13.16 13.44 26.47
C GLN A 107 -13.83 12.19 25.88
N LEU A 108 -13.69 11.95 24.58
CA LEU A 108 -14.19 10.74 23.92
C LEU A 108 -13.58 9.48 24.55
N VAL A 109 -12.25 9.46 24.73
CA VAL A 109 -11.54 8.34 25.35
C VAL A 109 -11.99 8.09 26.79
N ALA A 110 -12.15 9.15 27.57
CA ALA A 110 -12.57 9.05 28.98
C ALA A 110 -14.02 8.53 29.12
N LYS A 111 -14.93 8.90 28.21
CA LYS A 111 -16.36 8.61 28.34
C LYS A 111 -16.79 7.31 27.65
N TYR A 112 -16.12 6.89 26.58
CA TYR A 112 -16.60 5.81 25.71
C TYR A 112 -15.53 4.73 25.44
N GLY A 113 -15.12 4.01 26.48
CA GLY A 113 -14.00 3.04 26.41
C GLY A 113 -14.15 1.85 25.46
N TYR A 114 -15.30 1.61 24.82
CA TYR A 114 -15.51 0.50 23.88
C TYR A 114 -15.79 0.91 22.44
N ALA A 115 -16.01 2.21 22.19
CA ALA A 115 -16.41 2.68 20.86
C ALA A 115 -15.28 2.51 19.85
N ASN A 116 -15.60 2.13 18.61
CA ASN A 116 -14.63 2.07 17.53
C ASN A 116 -13.89 3.41 17.35
N ARG A 117 -14.63 4.53 17.48
CA ARG A 117 -14.05 5.88 17.43
C ARG A 117 -13.06 6.18 18.54
N THR A 118 -13.16 5.52 19.69
CA THR A 118 -12.19 5.67 20.79
C THR A 118 -10.83 5.10 20.40
N GLY A 119 -10.80 3.97 19.70
CA GLY A 119 -9.57 3.44 19.11
C GLY A 119 -8.94 4.43 18.10
N CYS A 120 -9.75 4.97 17.19
CA CYS A 120 -9.29 5.99 16.24
C CYS A 120 -8.79 7.26 16.96
N ALA A 121 -9.45 7.66 18.04
CA ALA A 121 -9.09 8.84 18.83
C ALA A 121 -7.74 8.67 19.54
N LEU A 122 -7.46 7.49 20.10
CA LEU A 122 -6.16 7.18 20.70
C LEU A 122 -5.04 7.24 19.67
N LEU A 123 -5.27 6.71 18.47
CA LEU A 123 -4.27 6.82 17.41
C LEU A 123 -4.03 8.28 17.00
N TYR A 124 -5.09 9.08 16.88
CA TYR A 124 -4.98 10.50 16.61
C TYR A 124 -4.18 11.23 17.69
N LEU A 125 -4.49 10.99 18.97
CA LEU A 125 -3.75 11.54 20.09
C LEU A 125 -2.26 11.16 20.02
N GLY A 126 -1.94 9.89 19.73
CA GLY A 126 -0.57 9.44 19.51
C GLY A 126 0.16 10.22 18.41
N GLN A 127 -0.50 10.44 17.27
CA GLN A 127 0.04 11.22 16.15
C GLN A 127 0.24 12.71 16.49
N MET A 128 -0.66 13.28 17.30
CA MET A 128 -0.65 14.70 17.71
C MET A 128 0.26 14.99 18.90
N SER A 129 0.66 13.96 19.65
CA SER A 129 1.53 14.05 20.82
C SER A 129 3.00 13.86 20.46
N GLN A 130 3.86 14.09 21.45
CA GLN A 130 5.32 13.99 21.37
C GLN A 130 5.86 13.26 22.61
N GLY A 131 7.10 12.76 22.54
CA GLY A 131 7.74 12.08 23.66
C GLY A 131 6.92 10.91 24.20
N ASN A 132 6.94 10.72 25.52
CA ASN A 132 6.28 9.59 26.18
C ASN A 132 4.76 9.57 25.96
N GLU A 133 4.10 10.74 25.89
CA GLU A 133 2.65 10.80 25.66
C GLU A 133 2.27 10.18 24.30
N ARG A 134 3.10 10.38 23.26
CA ARG A 134 2.90 9.71 21.96
C ARG A 134 2.99 8.19 22.11
N GLU A 135 4.03 7.70 22.77
CA GLU A 135 4.25 6.26 22.95
C GLU A 135 3.10 5.60 23.72
N GLU A 136 2.63 6.22 24.80
CA GLU A 136 1.52 5.73 25.62
C GLU A 136 0.22 5.61 24.83
N TYR A 137 -0.15 6.64 24.07
CA TYR A 137 -1.36 6.60 23.25
C TYR A 137 -1.27 5.55 22.13
N LEU A 138 -0.12 5.45 21.45
CA LEU A 138 0.08 4.45 20.40
C LEU A 138 0.04 3.02 20.95
N LYS A 139 0.63 2.77 22.12
CA LYS A 139 0.53 1.48 22.81
C LYS A 139 -0.91 1.16 23.22
N MET A 140 -1.64 2.12 23.78
CA MET A 140 -3.04 1.90 24.14
C MET A 140 -3.92 1.58 22.93
N ALA A 141 -3.73 2.29 21.81
CA ALA A 141 -4.41 1.99 20.55
C ALA A 141 -4.05 0.58 20.03
N MET A 142 -2.78 0.18 20.18
CA MET A 142 -2.25 -1.11 19.77
C MET A 142 -2.76 -2.28 20.60
N ASP A 143 -2.87 -2.11 21.92
CA ASP A 143 -3.12 -3.21 22.86
C ASP A 143 -4.60 -3.39 23.14
N VAL A 144 -5.35 -2.29 23.29
CA VAL A 144 -6.75 -2.32 23.71
C VAL A 144 -7.70 -2.20 22.51
N PHE A 145 -7.31 -1.44 21.49
CA PHE A 145 -8.18 -1.10 20.35
C PHE A 145 -7.66 -1.62 19.02
N SER A 146 -6.89 -2.72 19.04
CA SER A 146 -6.26 -3.27 17.83
C SER A 146 -7.25 -3.65 16.73
N ASP A 147 -8.48 -3.98 17.08
CA ASP A 147 -9.55 -4.42 16.18
C ASP A 147 -10.43 -3.27 15.67
N CYS A 148 -10.16 -2.03 16.11
CA CYS A 148 -10.88 -0.85 15.67
C CYS A 148 -10.39 -0.39 14.30
N TYR A 149 -11.22 0.37 13.61
CA TYR A 149 -11.00 0.79 12.22
C TYR A 149 -11.43 2.22 11.94
N TYR A 150 -10.71 2.89 11.07
CA TYR A 150 -11.24 4.04 10.35
C TYR A 150 -12.25 3.58 9.30
N GLY A 151 -13.21 4.45 8.96
CA GLY A 151 -14.26 4.11 7.99
C GLY A 151 -13.76 3.80 6.57
N ASP A 152 -12.53 4.22 6.25
CA ASP A 152 -11.85 3.94 4.98
C ASP A 152 -11.10 2.59 4.96
N GLY A 153 -11.10 1.84 6.06
CA GLY A 153 -10.48 0.53 6.17
C GLY A 153 -9.14 0.50 6.91
N VAL A 154 -8.59 1.64 7.36
CA VAL A 154 -7.35 1.60 8.15
C VAL A 154 -7.60 0.93 9.50
N GLN A 155 -6.87 -0.13 9.79
CA GLN A 155 -6.95 -0.82 11.09
C GLN A 155 -6.10 -0.10 12.14
N VAL A 156 -6.71 0.27 13.27
CA VAL A 156 -6.08 1.04 14.35
C VAL A 156 -4.84 0.34 14.89
N GLY A 157 -4.91 -0.94 15.21
CA GLY A 157 -3.77 -1.67 15.78
C GLY A 157 -2.56 -1.79 14.86
N ALA A 158 -2.80 -2.03 13.56
CA ALA A 158 -1.72 -2.12 12.58
C ALA A 158 -1.09 -0.75 12.32
N TYR A 159 -1.91 0.30 12.23
CA TYR A 159 -1.43 1.65 11.97
C TYR A 159 -0.77 2.28 13.20
N ALA A 160 -1.20 1.94 14.42
CA ALA A 160 -0.51 2.30 15.66
C ALA A 160 0.89 1.70 15.73
N ARG A 161 1.05 0.40 15.39
CA ARG A 161 2.36 -0.25 15.26
C ARG A 161 3.24 0.46 14.24
N TYR A 162 2.66 0.84 13.10
CA TYR A 162 3.38 1.58 12.07
C TYR A 162 3.94 2.89 12.63
N TYR A 163 3.11 3.75 13.21
CA TYR A 163 3.59 5.02 13.80
C TYR A 163 4.58 4.82 14.94
N LEU A 164 4.36 3.82 15.80
CA LEU A 164 5.24 3.54 16.93
C LEU A 164 6.61 3.02 16.48
N ALA A 165 6.66 2.21 15.43
CA ALA A 165 7.91 1.74 14.85
C ALA A 165 8.76 2.89 14.30
N PHE A 166 8.14 3.83 13.58
CA PHE A 166 8.84 5.03 13.10
C PHE A 166 9.30 5.91 14.27
N TYR A 167 8.46 6.11 15.29
CA TYR A 167 8.85 6.83 16.51
C TYR A 167 10.07 6.18 17.19
N TYR A 168 10.10 4.86 17.35
CA TYR A 168 11.25 4.17 17.93
C TYR A 168 12.51 4.32 17.08
N ARG A 169 12.40 4.19 15.76
CA ARG A 169 13.52 4.39 14.83
C ARG A 169 14.08 5.81 14.90
N GLU A 170 13.21 6.83 14.94
CA GLU A 170 13.61 8.24 15.09
C GLU A 170 14.34 8.50 16.42
N ASN A 171 14.10 7.69 17.44
CA ASN A 171 14.76 7.77 18.74
C ASN A 171 15.89 6.76 18.93
N GLY A 172 16.40 6.14 17.85
CA GLY A 172 17.53 5.20 17.89
C GLY A 172 17.22 3.84 18.53
N GLN A 173 15.94 3.51 18.71
CA GLN A 173 15.48 2.23 19.25
C GLN A 173 15.16 1.24 18.12
N ASP A 174 16.15 0.96 17.28
CA ASP A 174 15.97 0.20 16.04
C ASP A 174 15.43 -1.21 16.23
N ASP A 175 15.80 -1.89 17.31
CA ASP A 175 15.33 -3.27 17.57
C ASP A 175 13.83 -3.31 17.85
N LYS A 176 13.31 -2.34 18.62
CA LYS A 176 11.86 -2.21 18.84
C LYS A 176 11.12 -1.87 17.56
N ALA A 177 11.71 -1.00 16.73
CA ALA A 177 11.12 -0.66 15.43
C ALA A 177 11.03 -1.89 14.51
N LYS A 178 12.11 -2.67 14.41
CA LYS A 178 12.17 -3.92 13.63
C LYS A 178 11.14 -4.94 14.11
N GLU A 179 10.97 -5.09 15.42
CA GLU A 179 9.96 -6.00 15.99
C GLU A 179 8.55 -5.61 15.53
N LEU A 180 8.18 -4.34 15.68
CA LEU A 180 6.86 -3.84 15.25
C LEU A 180 6.65 -3.97 13.73
N PHE A 181 7.68 -3.70 12.94
CA PHE A 181 7.64 -3.89 11.49
C PHE A 181 7.45 -5.35 11.10
N LYS A 182 8.09 -6.28 11.81
CA LYS A 182 7.88 -7.71 11.66
C LYS A 182 6.43 -8.08 12.01
N GLU A 183 5.90 -7.57 13.12
CA GLU A 183 4.50 -7.82 13.49
C GLU A 183 3.51 -7.36 12.41
N ILE A 184 3.74 -6.20 11.79
CA ILE A 184 2.87 -5.72 10.71
C ILE A 184 2.90 -6.70 9.53
N LYS A 185 4.08 -7.18 9.14
CA LYS A 185 4.21 -8.13 8.02
C LYS A 185 3.58 -9.49 8.31
N GLU A 186 3.73 -10.00 9.53
CA GLU A 186 3.28 -11.35 9.89
C GLU A 186 1.81 -11.41 10.33
N LYS A 187 1.37 -10.44 11.14
CA LYS A 187 0.04 -10.46 11.77
C LYS A 187 -0.99 -9.59 11.04
N TYR A 188 -0.53 -8.60 10.27
CA TYR A 188 -1.38 -7.63 9.59
C TYR A 188 -1.04 -7.45 8.09
N PRO A 189 -0.86 -8.55 7.32
CA PRO A 189 -0.36 -8.49 5.94
C PRO A 189 -1.27 -7.69 4.99
N ASP A 190 -2.56 -7.62 5.30
CA ASP A 190 -3.58 -6.92 4.50
C ASP A 190 -3.96 -5.54 5.06
N ALA A 191 -3.27 -5.06 6.10
CA ALA A 191 -3.53 -3.74 6.63
C ALA A 191 -3.12 -2.66 5.62
N VAL A 192 -3.97 -1.63 5.52
CA VAL A 192 -3.82 -0.55 4.54
C VAL A 192 -3.66 0.82 5.23
N ASP A 193 -3.07 1.77 4.52
CA ASP A 193 -3.08 3.19 4.86
C ASP A 193 -4.36 3.89 4.36
N HIS A 194 -4.51 5.18 4.68
CA HIS A 194 -5.67 5.99 4.25
C HIS A 194 -5.82 6.14 2.73
N LYS A 195 -4.81 5.72 1.94
CA LYS A 195 -4.85 5.69 0.47
C LYS A 195 -5.15 4.28 -0.06
N GLY A 196 -5.41 3.31 0.81
CA GLY A 196 -5.64 1.91 0.45
C GLY A 196 -4.38 1.14 0.07
N ARG A 197 -3.19 1.69 0.31
CA ARG A 197 -1.91 1.01 0.04
C ARG A 197 -1.55 0.11 1.21
N GLN A 198 -0.96 -1.05 0.94
CA GLN A 198 -0.58 -1.97 2.02
C GLN A 198 0.55 -1.38 2.88
N LEU A 199 0.42 -1.51 4.20
CA LEU A 199 1.45 -1.06 5.13
C LEU A 199 2.74 -1.86 4.95
N SER A 200 2.62 -3.16 4.69
CA SER A 200 3.75 -4.08 4.48
C SER A 200 4.69 -3.64 3.34
N GLU A 201 4.15 -3.00 2.29
CA GLU A 201 4.91 -2.47 1.15
C GLU A 201 5.68 -1.18 1.50
N SER A 202 5.21 -0.46 2.52
CA SER A 202 5.81 0.82 2.97
C SER A 202 6.91 0.64 4.02
N ILE A 203 7.17 -0.59 4.45
CA ILE A 203 8.08 -0.94 5.53
C ILE A 203 9.25 -1.74 4.95
N ASN A 204 10.35 -1.04 4.67
CA ASN A 204 11.64 -1.62 4.25
C ASN A 204 12.74 -1.14 5.18
#